data_AF-A0AAX0PNE4-F1
#
_entry.id   AF-A0AAX0PNE4-F1
#
_cell.length_a   1.000
_cell.length_b   1.000
_cell.length_c   1.000
_cell.angle_alpha   90.00
_cell.angle_beta   90.00
_cell.angle_gamma   90.00
#
_symmetry.space_group_name_H-M   'P 1'
#
loop_
_entity.id
_entity.type
_entity.pdbx_description
1 polymer ?
#
loop_
_entity_poly.entity_id
_entity_poly.type
_entity_poly.pdbx_seq_one_letter_code
_entity_poly.pdbx_strand_id
1 'polypeptide(L)'
;MRPQVLLNRLKKHLFFKDVFDAVYLCSQMSTFSRKRRSLPPNEKHESDHESHWVVMFCRSHLPILAPGLPHNQSGFLLTELRKEDVEMLSQIQRFGGAMFTPVLLFPFAGIVVGLAILLQNPMFVGESLTDPNSLFAQIVHIIEEGGWTVFRNMPLIFAVGLPIGLAKQAQGRACLAVMVSFLTWNYFINAMGMTWGSYFGVDFTQDAVAGSGLTMMAGIKTLDTSIIGAIIISGIVTALHNRLFDKKLPVFLGIFQGTSYVVIIAFLVMIPCAWLTLLGWPKVQMGIESLQAFLRSAGALGVWVYTFLERILIPTGLHHFIYGPFIFGPAAVEGGIQMYWAQHLQEFSLSAEPLKSLFPEGGFALHGNSKIFGAVGISLAMYFTAAPENRVKVAGLLIPATLTAMLVGITEPLEFTFLFISPLLFAVHAVLAASMSTVMYLFGVVGNMGGGLIDQVLPQNWIPMFSNHADMMLTQIAIGLCFTLLYFVVFRTLILQFNMCTPGREDAEVKLYSKAEYKASRGQTTAAEPKKELDQAAGILQALGGVGNISSINNCATRLRIALHDMSQTLDDEVFKKLGAHGVFRSGDAIQVIIGLHVSQLREQLDSLINSHQSAENVAITEAV
;
A
#
# COMPACT_ATOMS: atom_id res chain seq x y z
N MET A 1 0.54 -31.88 29.33
CA MET A 1 0.61 -31.80 27.85
C MET A 1 2.01 -31.30 27.49
N ARG A 2 2.72 -31.84 26.47
CA ARG A 2 4.02 -31.27 26.06
C ARG A 2 3.80 -29.82 25.55
N PRO A 3 4.64 -28.83 25.92
CA PRO A 3 4.47 -27.42 25.55
C PRO A 3 4.25 -27.19 24.05
N GLN A 4 4.99 -27.91 23.19
CA GLN A 4 4.84 -27.89 21.73
C GLN A 4 3.43 -28.27 21.23
N VAL A 5 2.77 -29.21 21.92
CA VAL A 5 1.43 -29.70 21.51
C VAL A 5 0.34 -28.69 21.89
N LEU A 6 0.50 -28.01 23.02
CA LEU A 6 -0.38 -26.93 23.45
C LEU A 6 -0.20 -25.68 22.55
N LEU A 7 1.05 -25.35 22.21
CA LEU A 7 1.38 -24.28 21.27
C LEU A 7 0.73 -24.50 19.90
N ASN A 8 0.80 -25.71 19.34
CA ASN A 8 0.16 -26.03 18.06
C ASN A 8 -1.37 -25.97 18.09
N ARG A 9 -2.00 -26.23 19.24
CA ARG A 9 -3.46 -26.07 19.42
C ARG A 9 -3.87 -24.60 19.55
N LEU A 10 -3.09 -23.79 20.27
CA LEU A 10 -3.30 -22.34 20.37
C LEU A 10 -3.13 -21.65 19.01
N LYS A 11 -2.12 -22.04 18.23
CA LYS A 11 -1.87 -21.55 16.86
C LYS A 11 -3.07 -21.73 15.92
N LYS A 12 -3.76 -22.87 15.99
CA LYS A 12 -4.98 -23.12 15.18
C LYS A 12 -6.19 -22.30 15.64
N HIS A 13 -6.24 -21.90 16.91
CA HIS A 13 -7.38 -21.16 17.45
C HIS A 13 -7.27 -19.64 17.28
N LEU A 14 -6.06 -19.08 17.27
CA LEU A 14 -5.81 -17.64 17.06
C LEU A 14 -6.04 -17.22 15.59
N PHE A 15 -5.54 -17.99 14.63
CA PHE A 15 -5.59 -17.65 13.19
C PHE A 15 -6.99 -17.36 12.62
N PHE A 16 -8.06 -17.95 13.18
CA PHE A 16 -9.44 -17.72 12.75
C PHE A 16 -10.19 -16.67 13.57
N LYS A 17 -9.64 -16.24 14.72
CA LYS A 17 -10.30 -15.36 15.69
C LYS A 17 -9.82 -13.91 15.60
N ASP A 18 -8.61 -13.70 15.08
CA ASP A 18 -7.91 -12.40 15.08
C ASP A 18 -8.60 -11.27 14.30
N VAL A 19 -9.44 -11.60 13.31
CA VAL A 19 -10.17 -10.59 12.52
C VAL A 19 -11.48 -10.16 13.20
N PHE A 20 -12.13 -11.05 13.95
CA PHE A 20 -13.43 -10.79 14.59
C PHE A 20 -13.30 -10.30 16.05
N ASP A 21 -12.29 -10.78 16.79
CA ASP A 21 -12.04 -10.36 18.18
C ASP A 21 -11.45 -8.96 18.29
N ALA A 22 -10.77 -8.45 17.26
CA ALA A 22 -10.27 -7.08 17.18
C ALA A 22 -11.41 -6.04 17.30
N VAL A 23 -12.61 -6.40 16.83
CA VAL A 23 -13.82 -5.55 16.93
C VAL A 23 -14.52 -5.72 18.28
N TYR A 24 -14.57 -6.94 18.83
CA TYR A 24 -15.27 -7.25 20.08
C TYR A 24 -14.55 -6.75 21.35
N LEU A 25 -13.22 -6.88 21.41
CA LEU A 25 -12.41 -6.45 22.57
C LEU A 25 -12.25 -4.93 22.71
N CYS A 26 -12.54 -4.16 21.65
CA CYS A 26 -12.54 -2.70 21.70
C CYS A 26 -13.61 -2.15 22.68
N SER A 27 -14.67 -2.93 22.94
CA SER A 27 -15.70 -2.58 23.94
C SER A 27 -15.21 -2.70 25.39
N GLN A 28 -14.25 -3.59 25.68
CA GLN A 28 -13.78 -3.92 27.03
C GLN A 28 -12.63 -3.02 27.52
N MET A 29 -11.87 -2.39 26.61
CA MET A 29 -10.73 -1.49 26.96
C MET A 29 -11.15 -0.17 27.62
N SER A 30 -12.43 0.23 27.50
CA SER A 30 -13.00 1.41 28.18
C SER A 30 -12.92 1.31 29.72
N THR A 31 -13.01 0.09 30.25
CA THR A 31 -12.97 -0.22 31.68
C THR A 31 -11.56 -0.14 32.26
N PHE A 32 -10.53 -0.42 31.46
CA PHE A 32 -9.14 -0.47 31.91
C PHE A 32 -8.50 0.94 32.00
N SER A 33 -8.86 1.84 31.08
CA SER A 33 -8.41 3.24 31.09
C SER A 33 -8.90 4.02 32.33
N ARG A 34 -10.10 3.69 32.85
CA ARG A 34 -10.62 4.27 34.11
C ARG A 34 -9.77 3.87 35.33
N LYS A 35 -9.23 2.66 35.38
CA LYS A 35 -8.36 2.19 36.49
C LYS A 35 -6.95 2.80 36.46
N ARG A 36 -6.45 3.20 35.29
CA ARG A 36 -5.11 3.81 35.14
C ARG A 36 -5.03 5.25 35.66
N ARG A 37 -6.16 5.96 35.74
CA ARG A 37 -6.25 7.34 36.29
C ARG A 37 -6.19 7.41 37.82
N SER A 38 -6.38 6.29 38.52
CA SER A 38 -6.43 6.25 39.99
C SER A 38 -5.13 5.79 40.67
N LEU A 39 -4.05 5.53 39.92
CA LEU A 39 -2.78 5.06 40.47
C LEU A 39 -1.78 6.22 40.68
N PRO A 40 -1.06 6.25 41.82
CA PRO A 40 -0.10 7.29 42.14
C PRO A 40 1.16 7.26 41.22
N PRO A 41 1.87 8.39 41.07
CA PRO A 41 2.91 8.56 40.04
C PRO A 41 4.11 7.62 40.14
N ASN A 42 4.44 7.14 41.36
CA ASN A 42 5.66 6.36 41.61
C ASN A 42 5.56 4.86 41.25
N GLU A 43 4.38 4.34 40.91
CA GLU A 43 4.22 2.96 40.42
C GLU A 43 4.27 2.86 38.88
N LYS A 44 4.58 3.95 38.18
CA LYS A 44 4.55 4.02 36.71
C LYS A 44 5.82 3.56 35.99
N HIS A 45 6.84 3.10 36.72
CA HIS A 45 8.11 2.70 36.08
C HIS A 45 8.45 1.23 36.29
N GLU A 46 9.01 0.67 35.22
CA GLU A 46 9.90 -0.50 35.16
C GLU A 46 9.39 -1.87 34.65
N SER A 47 8.13 -2.02 34.20
CA SER A 47 7.76 -3.25 33.44
C SER A 47 6.71 -3.16 32.33
N ASP A 48 6.20 -1.97 32.00
CA ASP A 48 4.96 -1.83 31.20
C ASP A 48 5.13 -1.18 29.80
N HIS A 49 6.35 -1.15 29.24
CA HIS A 49 6.57 -0.64 27.87
C HIS A 49 6.22 -1.64 26.75
N GLU A 50 5.70 -2.81 27.09
CA GLU A 50 5.48 -3.93 26.17
C GLU A 50 3.98 -4.15 25.92
N SER A 51 3.34 -3.23 25.20
CA SER A 51 1.95 -3.39 24.76
C SER A 51 1.86 -4.30 23.52
N HIS A 52 2.16 -5.59 23.70
CA HIS A 52 1.78 -6.64 22.74
C HIS A 52 0.44 -7.26 23.19
N TRP A 53 -0.62 -6.98 22.44
CA TRP A 53 -2.00 -7.39 22.74
C TRP A 53 -2.15 -8.92 22.88
N VAL A 54 -1.35 -9.70 22.15
CA VAL A 54 -1.28 -11.17 22.24
C VAL A 54 -0.78 -11.61 23.61
N VAL A 55 0.24 -10.95 24.17
CA VAL A 55 0.79 -11.25 25.50
C VAL A 55 -0.22 -10.95 26.60
N MET A 56 -0.99 -9.86 26.48
CA MET A 56 -2.09 -9.52 27.41
C MET A 56 -3.29 -10.49 27.29
N PHE A 57 -3.67 -10.87 26.08
CA PHE A 57 -4.73 -11.84 25.82
C PHE A 57 -4.35 -13.24 26.33
N CYS A 58 -3.13 -13.69 26.02
CA CYS A 58 -2.60 -14.95 26.53
C CYS A 58 -2.44 -14.93 28.04
N ARG A 59 -1.96 -13.86 28.68
CA ARG A 59 -1.91 -13.76 30.16
C ARG A 59 -3.27 -13.88 30.82
N SER A 60 -4.33 -13.32 30.23
CA SER A 60 -5.69 -13.36 30.79
C SER A 60 -6.42 -14.68 30.54
N HIS A 61 -6.10 -15.40 29.46
CA HIS A 61 -6.82 -16.62 29.05
C HIS A 61 -6.02 -17.93 29.21
N LEU A 62 -4.68 -17.91 29.37
CA LEU A 62 -3.88 -19.11 29.70
C LEU A 62 -4.38 -19.86 30.94
N PRO A 63 -4.75 -19.18 32.05
CA PRO A 63 -5.25 -19.85 33.25
C PRO A 63 -6.57 -20.60 33.01
N ILE A 64 -7.36 -20.16 32.04
CA ILE A 64 -8.66 -20.72 31.66
C ILE A 64 -8.48 -21.89 30.69
N LEU A 65 -7.56 -21.77 29.73
CA LEU A 65 -7.33 -22.75 28.66
C LEU A 65 -6.45 -23.93 29.10
N ALA A 66 -5.61 -23.76 30.13
CA ALA A 66 -4.73 -24.80 30.65
C ALA A 66 -4.52 -24.67 32.17
N PRO A 67 -5.56 -24.95 32.99
CA PRO A 67 -5.43 -24.91 34.44
C PRO A 67 -4.37 -25.91 34.92
N GLY A 68 -3.35 -25.42 35.64
CA GLY A 68 -2.27 -26.24 36.19
C GLY A 68 -0.94 -26.21 35.41
N LEU A 69 -0.75 -25.31 34.44
CA LEU A 69 0.54 -25.15 33.76
C LEU A 69 1.62 -24.57 34.71
N PRO A 70 2.80 -25.19 34.87
CA PRO A 70 3.87 -24.65 35.72
C PRO A 70 4.37 -23.28 35.25
N HIS A 71 4.74 -22.41 36.20
CA HIS A 71 5.10 -21.00 35.94
C HIS A 71 6.29 -20.80 34.98
N ASN A 72 7.20 -21.79 34.88
CA ASN A 72 8.32 -21.75 33.93
C ASN A 72 7.90 -22.06 32.48
N GLN A 73 6.85 -22.88 32.29
CA GLN A 73 6.34 -23.26 30.98
C GLN A 73 5.43 -22.17 30.40
N SER A 74 4.70 -21.44 31.25
CA SER A 74 3.93 -20.26 30.83
C SER A 74 4.85 -19.13 30.38
N GLY A 75 5.99 -18.92 31.04
CA GLY A 75 7.00 -17.95 30.64
C GLY A 75 7.61 -18.28 29.27
N PHE A 76 8.00 -19.55 29.05
CA PHE A 76 8.49 -20.02 27.76
C PHE A 76 7.49 -19.82 26.62
N LEU A 77 6.22 -20.19 26.82
CA LEU A 77 5.15 -20.00 25.84
C LEU A 77 4.92 -18.53 25.48
N LEU A 78 4.95 -17.63 26.47
CA LEU A 78 4.78 -16.19 26.25
C LEU A 78 5.97 -15.58 25.50
N THR A 79 7.20 -16.02 25.79
CA THR A 79 8.40 -15.57 25.08
C THR A 79 8.39 -16.01 23.61
N GLU A 80 7.95 -17.24 23.34
CA GLU A 80 7.92 -17.77 21.97
C GLU A 80 6.77 -17.20 21.14
N LEU A 81 5.60 -16.95 21.76
CA LEU A 81 4.53 -16.17 21.14
C LEU A 81 4.99 -14.74 20.83
N ARG A 82 5.72 -14.09 21.75
CA ARG A 82 6.28 -12.74 21.54
C ARG A 82 7.30 -12.69 20.40
N LYS A 83 8.17 -13.69 20.28
CA LYS A 83 9.11 -13.79 19.14
C LYS A 83 8.38 -13.97 17.81
N GLU A 84 7.40 -14.86 17.76
CA GLU A 84 6.59 -15.09 16.55
C GLU A 84 5.79 -13.84 16.15
N ASP A 85 5.24 -13.08 17.11
CA ASP A 85 4.55 -11.82 16.84
C ASP A 85 5.49 -10.76 16.25
N VAL A 86 6.70 -10.61 16.81
CA VAL A 86 7.71 -9.66 16.32
C VAL A 86 8.20 -10.07 14.92
N GLU A 87 8.39 -11.37 14.67
CA GLU A 87 8.82 -11.89 13.38
C GLU A 87 7.72 -11.73 12.31
N MET A 88 6.45 -12.02 12.66
CA MET A 88 5.30 -11.81 11.78
C MET A 88 5.08 -10.33 11.46
N LEU A 89 5.17 -9.45 12.46
CA LEU A 89 5.08 -7.99 12.25
C LEU A 89 6.22 -7.49 11.35
N SER A 90 7.44 -7.98 11.56
CA SER A 90 8.60 -7.67 10.71
C SER A 90 8.39 -8.14 9.26
N GLN A 91 7.84 -9.34 9.06
CA GLN A 91 7.52 -9.86 7.73
C GLN A 91 6.41 -9.06 7.03
N ILE A 92 5.34 -8.72 7.75
CA ILE A 92 4.25 -7.86 7.23
C ILE A 92 4.79 -6.47 6.87
N GLN A 93 5.65 -5.89 7.72
CA GLN A 93 6.29 -4.61 7.44
C GLN A 93 7.24 -4.68 6.24
N ARG A 94 8.00 -5.77 6.09
CA ARG A 94 8.91 -5.98 4.96
C ARG A 94 8.14 -6.17 3.65
N PHE A 95 7.03 -6.92 3.70
CA PHE A 95 6.11 -7.07 2.59
C PHE A 95 5.45 -5.74 2.20
N GLY A 96 4.92 -4.99 3.18
CA GLY A 96 4.36 -3.65 2.95
C GLY A 96 5.38 -2.66 2.38
N GLY A 97 6.64 -2.73 2.83
CA GLY A 97 7.75 -1.97 2.26
C GLY A 97 8.07 -2.36 0.82
N ALA A 98 8.09 -3.65 0.49
CA ALA A 98 8.33 -4.13 -0.87
C ALA A 98 7.19 -3.76 -1.84
N MET A 99 5.94 -3.76 -1.35
CA MET A 99 4.76 -3.32 -2.10
C MET A 99 4.76 -1.82 -2.40
N PHE A 100 5.52 -1.03 -1.65
CA PHE A 100 5.64 0.42 -1.86
C PHE A 100 6.49 0.76 -3.11
N THR A 101 7.46 -0.10 -3.47
CA THR A 101 8.40 0.18 -4.57
C THR A 101 7.70 0.42 -5.91
N PRO A 102 6.76 -0.43 -6.38
CA PRO A 102 5.91 -0.14 -7.54
C PRO A 102 5.11 1.17 -7.43
N VAL A 103 4.59 1.45 -6.24
CA VAL A 103 3.64 2.55 -6.01
C VAL A 103 4.32 3.92 -6.06
N LEU A 104 5.64 3.98 -5.87
CA LEU A 104 6.41 5.22 -6.04
C LEU A 104 6.26 5.86 -7.43
N LEU A 105 5.86 5.08 -8.44
CA LEU A 105 5.65 5.58 -9.80
C LEU A 105 4.27 6.25 -9.99
N PHE A 106 3.33 5.99 -9.09
CA PHE A 106 1.93 6.39 -9.24
C PHE A 106 1.71 7.92 -9.14
N PRO A 107 2.38 8.67 -8.25
CA PRO A 107 2.15 10.12 -8.14
C PRO A 107 2.48 10.86 -9.44
N PHE A 108 3.62 10.55 -10.06
CA PHE A 108 4.03 11.20 -11.30
C PHE A 108 3.12 10.80 -12.47
N ALA A 109 2.92 9.49 -12.69
CA ALA A 109 2.03 8.98 -13.73
C ALA A 109 0.62 9.58 -13.58
N GLY A 110 0.14 9.65 -12.34
CA GLY A 110 -1.11 10.25 -11.97
C GLY A 110 -1.24 11.73 -12.30
N ILE A 111 -0.25 12.54 -11.92
CA ILE A 111 -0.25 13.97 -12.22
C ILE A 111 -0.21 14.20 -13.73
N VAL A 112 0.57 13.43 -14.49
CA VAL A 112 0.64 13.53 -15.95
C VAL A 112 -0.72 13.23 -16.57
N VAL A 113 -1.37 12.12 -16.19
CA VAL A 113 -2.71 11.76 -16.65
C VAL A 113 -3.71 12.86 -16.28
N GLY A 114 -3.73 13.31 -15.02
CA GLY A 114 -4.65 14.34 -14.56
C GLY A 114 -4.50 15.68 -15.27
N LEU A 115 -3.26 16.12 -15.53
CA LEU A 115 -2.99 17.33 -16.31
C LEU A 115 -3.35 17.15 -17.78
N ALA A 116 -3.07 15.99 -18.37
CA ALA A 116 -3.39 15.74 -19.77
C ALA A 116 -4.90 15.69 -20.01
N ILE A 117 -5.68 15.09 -19.09
CA ILE A 117 -7.14 15.10 -19.12
C ILE A 117 -7.68 16.53 -19.00
N LEU A 118 -7.12 17.33 -18.08
CA LEU A 118 -7.48 18.75 -17.93
C LEU A 118 -7.21 19.54 -19.22
N LEU A 119 -6.04 19.33 -19.83
CA LEU A 119 -5.63 20.05 -21.04
C LEU A 119 -6.40 19.61 -22.29
N GLN A 120 -6.92 18.39 -22.34
CA GLN A 120 -7.79 17.92 -23.42
C GLN A 120 -9.23 18.38 -23.26
N ASN A 121 -9.58 19.03 -22.15
CA ASN A 121 -10.94 19.43 -21.89
C ASN A 121 -11.28 20.76 -22.61
N PRO A 122 -12.27 20.76 -23.53
CA PRO A 122 -12.63 21.95 -24.31
C PRO A 122 -13.06 23.14 -23.44
N MET A 123 -13.56 22.89 -22.23
CA MET A 123 -13.99 23.98 -21.35
C MET A 123 -12.83 24.72 -20.69
N PHE A 124 -11.70 24.05 -20.46
CA PHE A 124 -10.55 24.68 -19.82
C PHE A 124 -9.59 25.30 -20.84
N VAL A 125 -9.46 24.70 -22.02
CA VAL A 125 -8.45 25.10 -23.03
C VAL A 125 -9.07 25.67 -24.30
N GLY A 126 -10.35 25.41 -24.57
CA GLY A 126 -11.09 25.89 -25.73
C GLY A 126 -11.15 24.87 -26.87
N GLU A 127 -12.31 24.78 -27.53
CA GLU A 127 -12.62 23.77 -28.56
C GLU A 127 -11.61 23.70 -29.70
N SER A 128 -11.03 24.83 -30.11
CA SER A 128 -10.07 24.88 -31.22
C SER A 128 -8.74 24.17 -30.92
N LEU A 129 -8.29 24.19 -29.66
CA LEU A 129 -7.07 23.54 -29.22
C LEU A 129 -7.32 22.10 -28.77
N THR A 130 -8.55 21.75 -28.39
CA THR A 130 -8.92 20.40 -27.95
C THR A 130 -9.57 19.56 -29.04
N ASP A 131 -9.76 20.10 -30.24
CA ASP A 131 -10.19 19.32 -31.41
C ASP A 131 -9.18 18.17 -31.64
N PRO A 132 -9.63 16.91 -31.80
CA PRO A 132 -8.75 15.75 -32.00
C PRO A 132 -7.79 15.89 -33.19
N ASN A 133 -8.12 16.73 -34.18
CA ASN A 133 -7.27 17.01 -35.34
C ASN A 133 -6.28 18.14 -35.10
N SER A 134 -6.39 18.87 -34.00
CA SER A 134 -5.44 19.90 -33.61
C SER A 134 -4.12 19.28 -33.15
N LEU A 135 -3.01 19.92 -33.50
CA LEU A 135 -1.68 19.48 -33.05
C LEU A 135 -1.56 19.48 -31.52
N PHE A 136 -2.23 20.41 -30.84
CA PHE A 136 -2.20 20.49 -29.39
C PHE A 136 -2.87 19.27 -28.74
N ALA A 137 -4.11 18.94 -29.13
CA ALA A 137 -4.81 17.78 -28.60
C ALA A 137 -4.03 16.48 -28.84
N GLN A 138 -3.44 16.31 -30.05
CA GLN A 138 -2.62 15.15 -30.38
C GLN A 138 -1.38 15.03 -29.48
N ILE A 139 -0.66 16.14 -29.25
CA ILE A 139 0.50 16.15 -28.35
C ILE A 139 0.09 15.80 -26.92
N VAL A 140 -1.00 16.38 -26.42
CA VAL A 140 -1.48 16.10 -25.07
C VAL A 140 -1.93 14.64 -24.92
N HIS A 141 -2.64 14.10 -25.92
CA HIS A 141 -3.04 12.70 -25.94
C HIS A 141 -1.83 11.76 -25.93
N ILE A 142 -0.77 12.05 -26.71
CA ILE A 142 0.48 11.26 -26.68
C ILE A 142 1.12 11.29 -25.28
N ILE A 143 1.10 12.44 -24.59
CA ILE A 143 1.60 12.56 -23.21
C ILE A 143 0.73 11.75 -22.25
N GLU A 144 -0.60 11.80 -22.41
CA GLU A 144 -1.55 11.02 -21.61
C GLU A 144 -1.29 9.52 -21.72
N GLU A 145 -1.13 9.03 -22.94
CA GLU A 145 -0.83 7.61 -23.22
C GLU A 145 0.46 7.16 -22.52
N GLY A 146 1.47 8.04 -22.49
CA GLY A 146 2.68 7.84 -21.68
C GLY A 146 2.37 7.73 -20.18
N GLY A 147 1.53 8.63 -19.65
CA GLY A 147 1.09 8.62 -18.25
C GLY A 147 0.34 7.35 -17.84
N TRP A 148 -0.47 6.78 -18.74
CA TRP A 148 -1.21 5.53 -18.49
C TRP A 148 -0.34 4.28 -18.40
N THR A 149 0.94 4.33 -18.81
CA THR A 149 1.86 3.18 -18.84
C THR A 149 1.89 2.41 -17.52
N VAL A 150 2.02 3.12 -16.40
CA VAL A 150 2.12 2.51 -15.06
C VAL A 150 0.82 1.78 -14.71
N PHE A 151 -0.32 2.42 -14.96
CA PHE A 151 -1.63 1.89 -14.63
C PHE A 151 -2.03 0.68 -15.50
N ARG A 152 -1.73 0.73 -16.80
CA ARG A 152 -2.05 -0.37 -17.74
C ARG A 152 -1.15 -1.60 -17.55
N ASN A 153 0.01 -1.43 -16.91
CA ASN A 153 0.97 -2.52 -16.67
C ASN A 153 1.15 -2.86 -15.19
N MET A 154 0.20 -2.47 -14.32
CA MET A 154 0.33 -2.64 -12.86
C MET A 154 0.72 -4.07 -12.44
N PRO A 155 0.07 -5.16 -12.90
CA PRO A 155 0.47 -6.50 -12.49
C PRO A 155 1.93 -6.82 -12.81
N LEU A 156 2.42 -6.46 -13.99
CA LEU A 156 3.81 -6.68 -14.36
C LEU A 156 4.78 -5.85 -13.50
N ILE A 157 4.46 -4.58 -13.26
CA ILE A 157 5.27 -3.68 -12.42
C ILE A 157 5.32 -4.21 -10.98
N PHE A 158 4.21 -4.69 -10.43
CA PHE A 158 4.19 -5.30 -9.10
C PHE A 158 4.96 -6.63 -9.05
N ALA A 159 4.84 -7.47 -10.09
CA ALA A 159 5.61 -8.71 -10.18
C ALA A 159 7.11 -8.40 -10.08
N VAL A 160 7.60 -7.45 -10.88
CA VAL A 160 9.03 -7.09 -10.94
C VAL A 160 9.49 -6.24 -9.76
N GLY A 161 8.63 -5.40 -9.19
CA GLY A 161 9.01 -4.50 -8.10
C GLY A 161 9.13 -5.17 -6.73
N LEU A 162 8.34 -6.22 -6.47
CA LEU A 162 8.35 -6.94 -5.19
C LEU A 162 9.72 -7.56 -4.82
N PRO A 163 10.49 -8.23 -5.73
CA PRO A 163 11.81 -8.75 -5.40
C PRO A 163 12.83 -7.67 -5.01
N ILE A 164 12.61 -6.40 -5.36
CA ILE A 164 13.51 -5.30 -4.95
C ILE A 164 13.57 -5.20 -3.42
N GLY A 165 12.43 -5.33 -2.74
CA GLY A 165 12.35 -5.27 -1.27
C GLY A 165 12.42 -6.62 -0.56
N LEU A 166 12.18 -7.73 -1.27
CA LEU A 166 12.10 -9.08 -0.68
C LEU A 166 13.33 -9.96 -0.94
N ALA A 167 14.12 -9.68 -1.98
CA ALA A 167 15.33 -10.44 -2.25
C ALA A 167 16.44 -10.07 -1.25
N LYS A 168 17.11 -11.07 -0.69
CA LYS A 168 18.20 -10.89 0.27
C LYS A 168 19.50 -10.43 -0.38
N GLN A 169 19.67 -10.73 -1.67
CA GLN A 169 20.89 -10.46 -2.42
C GLN A 169 20.60 -10.42 -3.92
N ALA A 170 21.48 -9.79 -4.69
CA ALA A 170 21.40 -9.70 -6.14
C ALA A 170 19.99 -9.32 -6.63
N GLN A 171 19.43 -8.25 -6.07
CA GLN A 171 18.04 -7.83 -6.27
C GLN A 171 17.70 -7.67 -7.76
N GLY A 172 18.59 -7.08 -8.56
CA GLY A 172 18.39 -6.95 -10.00
C GLY A 172 18.25 -8.31 -10.73
N ARG A 173 18.99 -9.33 -10.29
CA ARG A 173 18.87 -10.69 -10.83
C ARG A 173 17.59 -11.38 -10.36
N ALA A 174 17.16 -11.12 -9.13
CA ALA A 174 15.86 -11.58 -8.64
C ALA A 174 14.71 -10.99 -9.45
N CYS A 175 14.75 -9.69 -9.76
CA CYS A 175 13.78 -9.01 -10.62
C CYS A 175 13.69 -9.67 -12.01
N LEU A 176 14.85 -9.94 -12.62
CA LEU A 176 14.91 -10.64 -13.91
C LEU A 176 14.32 -12.05 -13.84
N ALA A 177 14.67 -12.83 -12.81
CA ALA A 177 14.14 -14.18 -12.61
C ALA A 177 12.62 -14.18 -12.42
N VAL A 178 12.10 -13.23 -11.64
CA VAL A 178 10.66 -13.06 -11.42
C VAL A 178 9.95 -12.67 -12.72
N MET A 179 10.47 -11.71 -13.48
CA MET A 179 9.87 -11.27 -14.76
C MET A 179 9.70 -12.46 -15.71
N VAL A 180 10.78 -13.21 -15.94
CA VAL A 180 10.76 -14.38 -16.84
C VAL A 180 9.80 -15.46 -16.33
N SER A 181 9.80 -15.72 -15.02
CA SER A 181 8.94 -16.76 -14.43
C SER A 181 7.46 -16.36 -14.44
N PHE A 182 7.14 -15.08 -14.23
CA PHE A 182 5.78 -14.55 -14.31
C PHE A 182 5.23 -14.64 -15.74
N LEU A 183 6.03 -14.29 -16.75
CA LEU A 183 5.64 -14.50 -18.15
C LEU A 183 5.49 -15.99 -18.48
N THR A 184 6.41 -16.83 -18.01
CA THR A 184 6.34 -18.31 -18.15
C THR A 184 5.03 -18.86 -17.60
N TRP A 185 4.62 -18.41 -16.41
CA TRP A 185 3.35 -18.80 -15.79
C TRP A 185 2.14 -18.40 -16.65
N ASN A 186 2.13 -17.19 -17.21
CA ASN A 186 1.07 -16.75 -18.13
C ASN A 186 1.07 -17.55 -19.44
N TYR A 187 2.23 -17.89 -20.00
CA TYR A 187 2.31 -18.79 -21.15
C TYR A 187 1.75 -20.18 -20.84
N PHE A 188 2.01 -20.72 -19.65
CA PHE A 188 1.42 -21.99 -19.25
C PHE A 188 -0.08 -21.89 -19.04
N ILE A 189 -0.60 -20.83 -18.42
CA ILE A 189 -2.05 -20.59 -18.33
C ILE A 189 -2.66 -20.54 -19.72
N ASN A 190 -2.06 -19.79 -20.65
CA ASN A 190 -2.53 -19.70 -22.02
C ASN A 190 -2.53 -21.08 -22.71
N ALA A 191 -1.41 -21.79 -22.71
CA ALA A 191 -1.28 -23.07 -23.39
C ALA A 191 -2.23 -24.13 -22.81
N MET A 192 -2.31 -24.23 -21.48
CA MET A 192 -3.22 -25.15 -20.79
C MET A 192 -4.68 -24.74 -21.00
N GLY A 193 -4.99 -23.44 -21.01
CA GLY A 193 -6.33 -22.90 -21.26
C GLY A 193 -6.80 -23.14 -22.69
N MET A 194 -5.93 -22.96 -23.69
CA MET A 194 -6.23 -23.28 -25.09
C MET A 194 -6.40 -24.79 -25.33
N THR A 195 -5.71 -25.63 -24.57
CA THR A 195 -5.75 -27.10 -24.74
C THR A 195 -6.87 -27.75 -23.94
N TRP A 196 -7.11 -27.28 -22.72
CA TRP A 196 -7.97 -27.91 -21.72
C TRP A 196 -8.96 -26.92 -21.07
N GLY A 197 -9.22 -25.76 -21.68
CA GLY A 197 -10.09 -24.73 -21.11
C GLY A 197 -11.48 -25.25 -20.71
N SER A 198 -12.06 -26.14 -21.53
CA SER A 198 -13.34 -26.80 -21.24
C SER A 198 -13.33 -27.62 -19.94
N TYR A 199 -12.21 -28.26 -19.59
CA TYR A 199 -12.06 -28.99 -18.33
C TYR A 199 -12.07 -28.03 -17.12
N PHE A 200 -11.49 -26.84 -17.29
CA PHE A 200 -11.44 -25.82 -16.23
C PHE A 200 -12.68 -24.93 -16.17
N GLY A 201 -13.61 -25.06 -17.13
CA GLY A 201 -14.79 -24.20 -17.24
C GLY A 201 -14.46 -22.78 -17.71
N VAL A 202 -13.39 -22.62 -18.51
CA VAL A 202 -12.99 -21.32 -19.08
C VAL A 202 -12.86 -21.42 -20.58
N ASP A 203 -13.51 -20.52 -21.30
CA ASP A 203 -13.46 -20.46 -22.76
C ASP A 203 -12.37 -19.52 -23.25
N PHE A 204 -11.18 -20.09 -23.50
CA PHE A 204 -10.05 -19.37 -24.08
C PHE A 204 -10.21 -19.05 -25.57
N THR A 205 -11.33 -19.37 -26.22
CA THR A 205 -11.60 -18.90 -27.59
C THR A 205 -12.12 -17.46 -27.62
N GLN A 206 -12.69 -16.99 -26.52
CA GLN A 206 -13.20 -15.63 -26.38
C GLN A 206 -12.07 -14.59 -26.35
N ASP A 207 -12.45 -13.37 -26.70
CA ASP A 207 -11.59 -12.20 -26.57
C ASP A 207 -11.40 -11.82 -25.10
N ALA A 208 -10.21 -11.28 -24.82
CA ALA A 208 -9.84 -10.79 -23.50
C ALA A 208 -10.43 -9.40 -23.26
N VAL A 209 -11.75 -9.36 -23.03
CA VAL A 209 -12.53 -8.15 -22.77
C VAL A 209 -13.09 -8.13 -21.34
N ALA A 210 -13.47 -6.94 -20.87
CA ALA A 210 -14.04 -6.78 -19.54
C ALA A 210 -15.24 -7.72 -19.32
N GLY A 211 -15.16 -8.55 -18.28
CA GLY A 211 -16.21 -9.52 -17.94
C GLY A 211 -15.99 -10.95 -18.47
N SER A 212 -15.03 -11.20 -19.39
CA SER A 212 -14.75 -12.58 -19.85
C SER A 212 -13.89 -13.39 -18.87
N GLY A 213 -13.35 -12.73 -17.83
CA GLY A 213 -12.38 -13.34 -16.90
C GLY A 213 -11.00 -13.55 -17.54
N LEU A 214 -10.79 -13.07 -18.76
CA LEU A 214 -9.54 -13.13 -19.50
C LEU A 214 -8.95 -11.73 -19.69
N THR A 215 -7.63 -11.64 -19.74
CA THR A 215 -6.89 -10.39 -19.97
C THR A 215 -5.68 -10.63 -20.88
N MET A 216 -5.14 -9.55 -21.43
CA MET A 216 -3.87 -9.56 -22.15
C MET A 216 -2.75 -9.07 -21.23
N MET A 217 -1.77 -9.93 -20.99
CA MET A 217 -0.59 -9.62 -20.16
C MET A 217 0.67 -9.72 -21.02
N ALA A 218 1.31 -8.59 -21.32
CA ALA A 218 2.50 -8.55 -22.18
C ALA A 218 2.35 -9.32 -23.51
N GLY A 219 1.18 -9.22 -24.14
CA GLY A 219 0.84 -9.93 -25.39
C GLY A 219 0.37 -11.38 -25.22
N ILE A 220 0.20 -11.85 -23.98
CA ILE A 220 -0.23 -13.23 -23.66
C ILE A 220 -1.68 -13.20 -23.16
N LYS A 221 -2.58 -13.94 -23.81
CA LYS A 221 -3.96 -14.11 -23.31
C LYS A 221 -3.97 -15.04 -22.11
N THR A 222 -4.43 -14.56 -20.96
CA THR A 222 -4.35 -15.27 -19.67
C THR A 222 -5.60 -15.01 -18.83
N LEU A 223 -5.72 -15.69 -17.69
CA LEU A 223 -6.76 -15.39 -16.70
C LEU A 223 -6.51 -14.03 -16.06
N ASP A 224 -7.57 -13.23 -15.90
CA ASP A 224 -7.49 -11.95 -15.21
C ASP A 224 -7.37 -12.15 -13.70
N THR A 225 -6.14 -12.35 -13.24
CA THR A 225 -5.77 -12.50 -11.83
C THR A 225 -5.35 -11.18 -11.18
N SER A 226 -5.42 -10.07 -11.93
CA SER A 226 -4.99 -8.74 -11.52
C SER A 226 -3.62 -8.76 -10.80
N ILE A 227 -3.42 -7.86 -9.83
CA ILE A 227 -2.19 -7.72 -9.06
C ILE A 227 -1.95 -8.93 -8.13
N ILE A 228 -2.99 -9.68 -7.74
CA ILE A 228 -2.81 -10.84 -6.84
C ILE A 228 -1.93 -11.91 -7.48
N GLY A 229 -2.21 -12.27 -8.74
CA GLY A 229 -1.41 -13.26 -9.46
C GLY A 229 0.06 -12.86 -9.51
N ALA A 230 0.32 -11.58 -9.78
CA ALA A 230 1.65 -11.00 -9.77
C ALA A 230 2.34 -11.12 -8.40
N ILE A 231 1.67 -10.75 -7.30
CA ILE A 231 2.22 -10.83 -5.95
C ILE A 231 2.55 -12.27 -5.57
N ILE A 232 1.65 -13.23 -5.83
CA ILE A 232 1.83 -14.63 -5.46
C ILE A 232 3.03 -15.22 -6.20
N ILE A 233 3.06 -15.07 -7.53
CA ILE A 233 4.13 -15.64 -8.36
C ILE A 233 5.47 -14.96 -8.05
N SER A 234 5.47 -13.65 -7.87
CA SER A 234 6.66 -12.91 -7.48
C SER A 234 7.19 -13.34 -6.11
N GLY A 235 6.31 -13.54 -5.12
CA GLY A 235 6.68 -14.05 -3.80
C GLY A 235 7.30 -15.45 -3.87
N ILE A 236 6.70 -16.36 -4.64
CA ILE A 236 7.23 -17.73 -4.85
C ILE A 236 8.62 -17.67 -5.46
N VAL A 237 8.80 -16.94 -6.56
CA VAL A 237 10.07 -16.90 -7.29
C VAL A 237 11.14 -16.14 -6.49
N THR A 238 10.76 -15.11 -5.74
CA THR A 238 11.69 -14.43 -4.81
C THR A 238 12.13 -15.35 -3.68
N ALA A 239 11.24 -16.19 -3.16
CA ALA A 239 11.60 -17.20 -2.16
C ALA A 239 12.55 -18.27 -2.74
N LEU A 240 12.34 -18.69 -4.00
CA LEU A 240 13.27 -19.56 -4.71
C LEU A 240 14.64 -18.90 -4.90
N HIS A 241 14.67 -17.63 -5.32
CA HIS A 241 15.91 -16.86 -5.45
C HIS A 241 16.69 -16.81 -4.14
N ASN A 242 16.02 -16.42 -3.05
CA ASN A 242 16.63 -16.34 -1.72
C ASN A 242 17.18 -17.68 -1.20
N ARG A 243 16.68 -18.81 -1.70
CA ARG A 243 17.10 -20.15 -1.28
C ARG A 243 18.13 -20.78 -2.20
N LEU A 244 18.08 -20.51 -3.50
CA LEU A 244 18.75 -21.31 -4.52
C LEU A 244 19.86 -20.55 -5.26
N PHE A 245 19.91 -19.22 -5.15
CA PHE A 245 20.83 -18.41 -5.94
C PHE A 245 22.31 -18.77 -5.71
N ASP A 246 22.76 -18.98 -4.47
CA ASP A 246 24.15 -19.36 -4.16
C ASP A 246 24.40 -20.87 -4.17
N LYS A 247 23.44 -21.67 -4.63
CA LYS A 247 23.60 -23.13 -4.60
C LYS A 247 24.69 -23.54 -5.59
N LYS A 248 25.79 -24.08 -5.04
CA LYS A 248 26.86 -24.69 -5.84
C LYS A 248 26.36 -25.97 -6.51
N LEU A 249 26.46 -26.00 -7.83
CA LEU A 249 26.17 -27.17 -8.66
C LEU A 249 27.48 -27.91 -9.00
N PRO A 250 27.42 -29.22 -9.33
CA PRO A 250 28.57 -29.94 -9.87
C PRO A 250 29.20 -29.22 -11.06
N VAL A 251 30.50 -29.39 -11.26
CA VAL A 251 31.30 -28.62 -12.24
C VAL A 251 30.70 -28.66 -13.65
N PHE A 252 30.19 -29.81 -14.10
CA PHE A 252 29.56 -29.95 -15.42
C PHE A 252 28.23 -29.18 -15.58
N LEU A 253 27.58 -28.79 -14.48
CA LEU A 253 26.38 -27.92 -14.45
C LEU A 253 26.71 -26.49 -13.99
N GLY A 254 28.00 -26.14 -13.87
CA GLY A 254 28.44 -24.84 -13.35
C GLY A 254 27.82 -23.65 -14.10
N ILE A 255 27.61 -23.77 -15.41
CA ILE A 255 26.99 -22.74 -16.25
C ILE A 255 25.55 -22.41 -15.86
N PHE A 256 24.86 -23.31 -15.16
CA PHE A 256 23.48 -23.12 -14.73
C PHE A 256 23.38 -22.55 -13.32
N GLN A 257 24.48 -22.24 -12.62
CA GLN A 257 24.43 -21.67 -11.26
C GLN A 257 23.83 -20.25 -11.25
N GLY A 258 23.46 -19.74 -10.06
CA GLY A 258 22.92 -18.40 -9.90
C GLY A 258 21.50 -18.27 -10.47
N THR A 259 21.26 -17.18 -11.20
CA THR A 259 19.94 -16.85 -11.78
C THR A 259 19.40 -17.98 -12.66
N SER A 260 20.25 -18.62 -13.47
CA SER A 260 19.85 -19.71 -14.35
C SER A 260 19.24 -20.88 -13.58
N TYR A 261 19.81 -21.23 -12.43
CA TYR A 261 19.32 -22.32 -11.59
C TYR A 261 17.95 -21.97 -10.99
N VAL A 262 17.81 -20.74 -10.51
CA VAL A 262 16.54 -20.22 -9.98
C VAL A 262 15.46 -20.30 -11.05
N VAL A 263 15.74 -19.85 -12.28
CA VAL A 263 14.78 -19.87 -13.39
C VAL A 263 14.42 -21.30 -13.82
N ILE A 264 15.38 -22.23 -13.86
CA ILE A 264 15.10 -23.65 -14.17
C ILE A 264 14.11 -24.25 -13.15
N ILE A 265 14.35 -24.03 -11.87
CA ILE A 265 13.45 -24.53 -10.82
C ILE A 265 12.12 -23.79 -10.86
N ALA A 266 12.13 -22.47 -11.05
CA ALA A 266 10.92 -21.67 -11.17
C ALA A 266 10.05 -22.14 -12.33
N PHE A 267 10.62 -22.44 -13.50
CA PHE A 267 9.92 -22.99 -14.65
C PHE A 267 9.14 -24.26 -14.29
N LEU A 268 9.78 -25.21 -13.60
CA LEU A 268 9.12 -26.43 -13.13
C LEU A 268 8.01 -26.15 -12.11
N VAL A 269 8.19 -25.15 -11.25
CA VAL A 269 7.18 -24.72 -10.27
C VAL A 269 6.02 -23.97 -10.96
N MET A 270 6.26 -23.25 -12.05
CA MET A 270 5.20 -22.51 -12.75
C MET A 270 4.17 -23.43 -13.41
N ILE A 271 4.52 -24.67 -13.75
CA ILE A 271 3.59 -25.67 -14.30
C ILE A 271 2.43 -25.97 -13.32
N PRO A 272 2.68 -26.48 -12.10
CA PRO A 272 1.61 -26.69 -11.14
C PRO A 272 0.98 -25.38 -10.67
N CYS A 273 1.72 -24.25 -10.61
CA CYS A 273 1.10 -22.95 -10.32
C CYS A 273 0.05 -22.56 -11.37
N ALA A 274 0.36 -22.69 -12.67
CA ALA A 274 -0.59 -22.39 -13.75
C ALA A 274 -1.81 -23.31 -13.71
N TRP A 275 -1.59 -24.61 -13.49
CA TRP A 275 -2.66 -25.59 -13.34
C TRP A 275 -3.59 -25.26 -12.15
N LEU A 276 -3.01 -24.93 -10.98
CA LEU A 276 -3.77 -24.54 -9.80
C LEU A 276 -4.53 -23.22 -10.02
N THR A 277 -3.95 -22.27 -10.75
CA THR A 277 -4.67 -21.05 -11.14
C THR A 277 -5.86 -21.38 -12.01
N LEU A 278 -5.71 -22.21 -13.05
CA LEU A 278 -6.82 -22.63 -13.92
C LEU A 278 -7.90 -23.41 -13.16
N LEU A 279 -7.53 -24.19 -12.15
CA LEU A 279 -8.48 -24.94 -11.33
C LEU A 279 -9.23 -24.07 -10.31
N GLY A 280 -8.52 -23.11 -9.70
CA GLY A 280 -9.01 -22.34 -8.56
C GLY A 280 -9.63 -21.00 -8.95
N TRP A 281 -8.98 -20.27 -9.87
CA TRP A 281 -9.37 -18.91 -10.22
C TRP A 281 -10.78 -18.78 -10.81
N PRO A 282 -11.27 -19.71 -11.66
CA PRO A 282 -12.66 -19.62 -12.15
C PRO A 282 -13.69 -19.61 -11.01
N LYS A 283 -13.42 -20.28 -9.88
CA LYS A 283 -14.31 -20.24 -8.70
C LYS A 283 -14.23 -18.90 -7.97
N VAL A 284 -13.04 -18.29 -7.93
CA VAL A 284 -12.87 -16.93 -7.41
C VAL A 284 -13.65 -15.95 -8.29
N GLN A 285 -13.55 -16.10 -9.62
CA GLN A 285 -14.28 -15.32 -10.60
C GLN A 285 -15.80 -15.43 -10.40
N MET A 286 -16.34 -16.65 -10.22
CA MET A 286 -17.76 -16.84 -9.87
C MET A 286 -18.15 -16.13 -8.57
N GLY A 287 -17.27 -16.13 -7.56
CA GLY A 287 -17.48 -15.41 -6.31
C GLY A 287 -17.54 -13.89 -6.52
N ILE A 288 -16.66 -13.36 -7.37
CA ILE A 288 -16.66 -11.95 -7.77
C ILE A 288 -17.96 -11.61 -8.50
N GLU A 289 -18.42 -12.43 -9.45
CA GLU A 289 -19.67 -12.23 -10.18
C GLU A 289 -20.90 -12.27 -9.26
N SER A 290 -20.94 -13.22 -8.32
CA SER A 290 -22.00 -13.31 -7.31
C SER A 290 -22.03 -12.06 -6.43
N LEU A 291 -20.87 -11.56 -6.01
CA LEU A 291 -20.76 -10.31 -5.27
C LEU A 291 -21.27 -9.13 -6.11
N GLN A 292 -20.94 -9.04 -7.39
CA GLN A 292 -21.45 -7.98 -8.25
C GLN A 292 -22.99 -8.01 -8.34
N ALA A 293 -23.59 -9.18 -8.48
CA ALA A 293 -25.05 -9.33 -8.51
C ALA A 293 -25.71 -8.90 -7.20
N PHE A 294 -25.11 -9.27 -6.05
CA PHE A 294 -25.55 -8.79 -4.74
C PHE A 294 -25.46 -7.26 -4.64
N LEU A 295 -24.32 -6.68 -5.00
CA LEU A 295 -24.09 -5.24 -4.91
C LEU A 295 -25.15 -4.47 -5.70
N ARG A 296 -25.41 -4.84 -6.96
CA ARG A 296 -26.42 -4.18 -7.82
C ARG A 296 -27.83 -4.26 -7.24
N SER A 297 -28.22 -5.40 -6.67
CA SER A 297 -29.58 -5.64 -6.18
C SER A 297 -29.85 -5.07 -4.77
N ALA A 298 -28.81 -4.76 -4.00
CA ALA A 298 -28.92 -4.32 -2.61
C ALA A 298 -29.20 -2.82 -2.42
N GLY A 299 -29.37 -2.05 -3.50
CA GLY A 299 -29.67 -0.61 -3.43
C GLY A 299 -28.63 0.18 -2.64
N ALA A 300 -29.06 0.99 -1.66
CA ALA A 300 -28.14 1.78 -0.83
C ALA A 300 -27.14 0.94 -0.03
N LEU A 301 -27.53 -0.26 0.43
CA LEU A 301 -26.59 -1.19 1.06
C LEU A 301 -25.54 -1.69 0.05
N GLY A 302 -25.96 -1.89 -1.20
CA GLY A 302 -25.05 -2.20 -2.30
C GLY A 302 -23.98 -1.14 -2.49
N VAL A 303 -24.38 0.13 -2.56
CA VAL A 303 -23.44 1.27 -2.66
C VAL A 303 -22.48 1.31 -1.46
N TRP A 304 -23.00 1.08 -0.24
CA TRP A 304 -22.17 1.05 0.96
C TRP A 304 -21.12 -0.06 0.90
N VAL A 305 -21.54 -1.30 0.65
CA VAL A 305 -20.63 -2.46 0.61
C VAL A 305 -19.63 -2.30 -0.53
N TYR A 306 -20.06 -1.81 -1.69
CA TYR A 306 -19.18 -1.53 -2.82
C TYR A 306 -18.07 -0.54 -2.45
N THR A 307 -18.42 0.65 -1.92
CA THR A 307 -17.41 1.66 -1.56
C THR A 307 -16.53 1.19 -0.40
N PHE A 308 -17.09 0.44 0.55
CA PHE A 308 -16.32 -0.14 1.64
C PHE A 308 -15.26 -1.12 1.13
N LEU A 309 -15.66 -2.06 0.27
CA LEU A 309 -14.75 -3.06 -0.30
C LEU A 309 -13.71 -2.41 -1.21
N GLU A 310 -14.12 -1.45 -2.04
CA GLU A 310 -13.22 -0.70 -2.91
C GLU A 310 -12.13 0.03 -2.10
N ARG A 311 -12.46 0.61 -0.93
CA ARG A 311 -11.46 1.26 -0.07
C ARG A 311 -10.62 0.26 0.71
N ILE A 312 -11.23 -0.68 1.44
CA ILE A 312 -10.51 -1.56 2.37
C ILE A 312 -9.51 -2.48 1.64
N LEU A 313 -9.74 -2.77 0.35
CA LEU A 313 -8.92 -3.68 -0.46
C LEU A 313 -7.76 -3.00 -1.19
N ILE A 314 -7.62 -1.68 -1.15
CA ILE A 314 -6.50 -0.94 -1.79
C ILE A 314 -5.12 -1.49 -1.42
N PRO A 315 -4.79 -1.80 -0.15
CA PRO A 315 -3.45 -2.28 0.23
C PRO A 315 -3.06 -3.58 -0.47
N THR A 316 -4.04 -4.33 -0.94
CA THR A 316 -3.86 -5.63 -1.61
C THR A 316 -4.01 -5.53 -3.13
N GLY A 317 -4.42 -4.38 -3.68
CA GLY A 317 -4.78 -4.23 -5.09
C GLY A 317 -6.13 -4.86 -5.47
N LEU A 318 -6.79 -5.61 -4.58
CA LEU A 318 -8.05 -6.31 -4.86
C LEU A 318 -9.23 -5.39 -5.20
N HIS A 319 -9.14 -4.12 -4.84
CA HIS A 319 -10.17 -3.12 -5.15
C HIS A 319 -10.50 -3.02 -6.66
N HIS A 320 -9.56 -3.34 -7.56
CA HIS A 320 -9.81 -3.39 -9.01
C HIS A 320 -10.91 -4.39 -9.41
N PHE A 321 -11.08 -5.50 -8.69
CA PHE A 321 -12.17 -6.45 -8.95
C PHE A 321 -13.53 -5.96 -8.45
N ILE A 322 -13.53 -4.98 -7.55
CA ILE A 322 -14.76 -4.38 -7.06
C ILE A 322 -15.23 -3.31 -8.05
N TYR A 323 -14.36 -2.32 -8.36
CA TYR A 323 -14.79 -1.18 -9.17
C TYR A 323 -14.70 -1.43 -10.68
N GLY A 324 -13.70 -2.18 -11.16
CA GLY A 324 -13.45 -2.39 -12.58
C GLY A 324 -14.66 -2.90 -13.35
N PRO A 325 -15.34 -3.98 -12.89
CA PRO A 325 -16.55 -4.49 -13.53
C PRO A 325 -17.72 -3.51 -13.55
N PHE A 326 -17.83 -2.58 -12.60
CA PHE A 326 -18.91 -1.57 -12.56
C PHE A 326 -18.61 -0.37 -13.45
N ILE A 327 -17.37 0.11 -13.43
CA ILE A 327 -16.97 1.33 -14.11
C ILE A 327 -16.70 1.07 -15.59
N PHE A 328 -16.06 -0.05 -15.93
CA PHE A 328 -15.65 -0.38 -17.30
C PHE A 328 -16.25 -1.67 -17.85
N GLY A 329 -16.81 -2.50 -16.97
CA GLY A 329 -17.46 -3.76 -17.34
C GLY A 329 -18.98 -3.67 -17.34
N PRO A 330 -19.66 -4.75 -17.76
CA PRO A 330 -21.12 -4.78 -17.88
C PRO A 330 -21.82 -4.95 -16.53
N ALA A 331 -21.17 -4.65 -15.39
CA ALA A 331 -21.77 -4.95 -14.11
C ALA A 331 -22.96 -4.03 -13.83
N ALA A 332 -22.75 -2.72 -13.74
CA ALA A 332 -23.88 -1.82 -13.53
C ALA A 332 -24.76 -1.68 -14.78
N VAL A 333 -24.13 -1.42 -15.92
CA VAL A 333 -24.77 -1.17 -17.22
C VAL A 333 -23.90 -1.72 -18.34
N GLU A 334 -24.48 -1.98 -19.51
CA GLU A 334 -23.73 -2.43 -20.68
C GLU A 334 -22.61 -1.43 -21.03
N GLY A 335 -21.39 -1.93 -21.24
CA GLY A 335 -20.20 -1.09 -21.49
C GLY A 335 -19.63 -0.36 -20.27
N GLY A 336 -20.26 -0.45 -19.10
CA GLY A 336 -19.82 0.16 -17.84
C GLY A 336 -20.22 1.62 -17.66
N ILE A 337 -20.26 2.06 -16.40
CA ILE A 337 -20.74 3.40 -16.02
C ILE A 337 -19.96 4.51 -16.74
N GLN A 338 -18.64 4.36 -16.91
CA GLN A 338 -17.80 5.37 -17.55
C GLN A 338 -18.25 5.66 -18.99
N MET A 339 -18.48 4.61 -19.77
CA MET A 339 -18.88 4.74 -21.17
C MET A 339 -20.35 5.16 -21.28
N TYR A 340 -21.21 4.52 -20.50
CA TYR A 340 -22.65 4.78 -20.52
C TYR A 340 -22.95 6.24 -20.15
N TRP A 341 -22.33 6.75 -19.09
CA TRP A 341 -22.51 8.14 -18.65
C TRP A 341 -22.08 9.14 -19.73
N ALA A 342 -20.95 8.90 -20.38
CA ALA A 342 -20.46 9.77 -21.45
C ALA A 342 -21.41 9.78 -22.67
N GLN A 343 -21.98 8.63 -23.03
CA GLN A 343 -22.92 8.51 -24.16
C GLN A 343 -24.27 9.22 -23.89
N HIS A 344 -24.73 9.22 -22.63
CA HIS A 344 -26.02 9.79 -22.25
C HIS A 344 -25.89 11.18 -21.60
N LEU A 345 -24.69 11.77 -21.60
CA LEU A 345 -24.40 13.05 -20.93
C LEU A 345 -25.32 14.18 -21.39
N GLN A 346 -25.58 14.27 -22.70
CA GLN A 346 -26.45 15.31 -23.28
C GLN A 346 -27.94 15.08 -22.94
N GLU A 347 -28.36 13.82 -22.83
CA GLU A 347 -29.72 13.47 -22.45
C GLU A 347 -29.98 13.82 -20.98
N PHE A 348 -29.07 13.41 -20.10
CA PHE A 348 -29.13 13.68 -18.68
C PHE A 348 -29.10 15.18 -18.38
N SER A 349 -28.27 15.95 -19.07
CA SER A 349 -28.16 17.41 -18.85
C SER A 349 -29.43 18.17 -19.23
N LEU A 350 -30.17 17.72 -20.26
CA LEU A 350 -31.38 18.38 -20.74
C LEU A 350 -32.65 17.95 -19.99
N SER A 351 -32.62 16.80 -19.31
CA SER A 351 -33.76 16.31 -18.53
C SER A 351 -33.99 17.13 -17.27
N ALA A 352 -35.26 17.34 -16.93
CA ALA A 352 -35.69 17.93 -15.65
C ALA A 352 -36.06 16.88 -14.60
N GLU A 353 -36.03 15.58 -14.94
CA GLU A 353 -36.24 14.51 -13.98
C GLU A 353 -35.01 14.33 -13.08
N PRO A 354 -35.16 13.95 -11.80
CA PRO A 354 -34.03 13.71 -10.91
C PRO A 354 -33.04 12.70 -11.52
N LEU A 355 -31.74 13.00 -11.54
CA LEU A 355 -30.75 12.08 -12.13
C LEU A 355 -30.79 10.67 -11.55
N LYS A 356 -31.19 10.52 -10.28
CA LYS A 356 -31.34 9.20 -9.65
C LYS A 356 -32.49 8.36 -10.22
N SER A 357 -33.53 8.96 -10.80
CA SER A 357 -34.56 8.19 -11.52
C SER A 357 -34.10 7.76 -12.90
N LEU A 358 -33.26 8.57 -13.55
CA LEU A 358 -32.70 8.28 -14.87
C LEU A 358 -31.54 7.27 -14.80
N PHE A 359 -30.69 7.38 -13.78
CA PHE A 359 -29.45 6.59 -13.66
C PHE A 359 -29.12 6.24 -12.20
N PRO A 360 -29.89 5.33 -11.56
CA PRO A 360 -29.63 4.90 -10.19
C PRO A 360 -28.28 4.19 -10.02
N GLU A 361 -27.75 3.57 -11.08
CA GLU A 361 -26.46 2.88 -11.10
C GLU A 361 -25.27 3.83 -10.87
N GLY A 362 -25.45 5.13 -11.12
CA GLY A 362 -24.46 6.17 -10.81
C GLY A 362 -24.08 6.23 -9.33
N GLY A 363 -24.85 5.59 -8.44
CA GLY A 363 -24.46 5.40 -7.03
C GLY A 363 -23.13 4.64 -6.85
N PHE A 364 -22.81 3.68 -7.72
CA PHE A 364 -21.54 2.94 -7.66
C PHE A 364 -20.33 3.77 -8.12
N ALA A 365 -20.56 4.87 -8.82
CA ALA A 365 -19.52 5.80 -9.21
C ALA A 365 -19.36 6.96 -8.22
N LEU A 366 -19.89 6.89 -6.99
CA LEU A 366 -19.68 7.94 -5.96
C LEU A 366 -18.40 7.78 -5.14
N HIS A 367 -17.67 6.66 -5.30
CA HIS A 367 -16.48 6.32 -4.51
C HIS A 367 -15.32 7.34 -4.63
N GLY A 368 -15.33 8.22 -5.64
CA GLY A 368 -14.36 9.32 -5.76
C GLY A 368 -14.58 10.46 -4.76
N ASN A 369 -15.78 10.59 -4.18
CA ASN A 369 -16.07 11.66 -3.23
C ASN A 369 -15.17 11.61 -1.98
N SER A 370 -14.77 10.44 -1.49
CA SER A 370 -13.84 10.33 -0.36
C SER A 370 -12.43 10.78 -0.69
N LYS A 371 -12.07 10.74 -1.98
CA LYS A 371 -10.79 11.23 -2.50
C LYS A 371 -10.73 12.76 -2.50
N ILE A 372 -11.89 13.41 -2.67
CA ILE A 372 -12.02 14.87 -2.65
C ILE A 372 -12.23 15.35 -1.21
N PHE A 373 -13.34 14.96 -0.57
CA PHE A 373 -13.75 15.51 0.72
C PHE A 373 -13.07 14.83 1.90
N GLY A 374 -12.90 13.51 1.83
CA GLY A 374 -12.26 12.72 2.90
C GLY A 374 -10.78 13.03 3.02
N ALA A 375 -10.05 13.08 1.89
CA ALA A 375 -8.63 13.42 1.86
C ALA A 375 -8.32 14.75 2.57
N VAL A 376 -9.13 15.79 2.34
CA VAL A 376 -8.99 17.08 3.03
C VAL A 376 -9.12 16.92 4.54
N GLY A 377 -10.16 16.22 5.01
CA GLY A 377 -10.41 16.02 6.43
C GLY A 377 -9.28 15.26 7.12
N ILE A 378 -8.76 14.21 6.46
CA ILE A 378 -7.61 13.42 6.93
C ILE A 378 -6.36 14.29 7.03
N SER A 379 -6.03 15.03 5.97
CA SER A 379 -4.84 15.87 5.94
C SER A 379 -4.88 16.99 6.98
N LEU A 380 -6.04 17.63 7.18
CA LEU A 380 -6.22 18.60 8.25
C LEU A 380 -6.02 17.96 9.63
N ALA A 381 -6.57 16.77 9.87
CA ALA A 381 -6.39 16.07 11.15
C ALA A 381 -4.92 15.75 11.43
N MET A 382 -4.20 15.25 10.43
CA MET A 382 -2.77 14.96 10.54
C MET A 382 -1.94 16.23 10.77
N TYR A 383 -2.21 17.31 10.03
CA TYR A 383 -1.53 18.59 10.21
C TYR A 383 -1.72 19.18 11.61
N PHE A 384 -2.95 19.19 12.12
CA PHE A 384 -3.25 19.77 13.44
C PHE A 384 -2.84 18.91 14.63
N THR A 385 -2.57 17.62 14.40
CA THR A 385 -2.05 16.70 15.42
C THR A 385 -0.53 16.59 15.41
N ALA A 386 0.15 17.03 14.34
CA ALA A 386 1.60 17.14 14.28
C ALA A 386 2.14 18.15 15.31
N ALA A 387 3.36 17.86 15.81
CA ALA A 387 4.09 18.74 16.70
C ALA A 387 4.30 20.12 16.01
N PRO A 388 4.12 21.24 16.74
CA PRO A 388 4.20 22.60 16.17
C PRO A 388 5.44 22.84 15.29
N GLU A 389 6.59 22.36 15.73
CA GLU A 389 7.90 22.43 15.07
C GLU A 389 7.98 21.66 13.75
N ASN A 390 7.15 20.62 13.58
CA ASN A 390 7.13 19.78 12.39
C ASN A 390 6.04 20.18 11.39
N ARG A 391 5.13 21.09 11.74
CA ARG A 391 3.98 21.45 10.89
C ARG A 391 4.34 21.93 9.50
N VAL A 392 5.43 22.68 9.33
CA VAL A 392 5.88 23.14 8.01
C VAL A 392 6.32 21.96 7.14
N LYS A 393 7.05 21.00 7.72
CA LYS A 393 7.48 19.78 7.01
C LYS A 393 6.28 18.91 6.66
N VAL A 394 5.36 18.73 7.60
CA VAL A 394 4.12 17.97 7.40
C VAL A 394 3.24 18.62 6.33
N ALA A 395 3.11 19.96 6.32
CA ALA A 395 2.40 20.67 5.27
C ALA A 395 3.04 20.46 3.89
N GLY A 396 4.38 20.48 3.81
CA GLY A 396 5.12 20.19 2.57
C GLY A 396 4.87 18.78 2.01
N LEU A 397 4.54 17.82 2.87
CA LEU A 397 4.13 16.46 2.46
C LEU A 397 2.63 16.38 2.13
N LEU A 398 1.77 16.89 3.02
CA LEU A 398 0.33 16.70 2.93
C LEU A 398 -0.31 17.53 1.82
N ILE A 399 0.15 18.76 1.56
CA ILE A 399 -0.46 19.63 0.55
C ILE A 399 -0.38 18.99 -0.84
N PRO A 400 0.80 18.59 -1.37
CA PRO A 400 0.88 17.94 -2.68
C PRO A 400 0.06 16.65 -2.73
N ALA A 401 0.17 15.79 -1.72
CA ALA A 401 -0.57 14.51 -1.67
C ALA A 401 -2.09 14.70 -1.67
N THR A 402 -2.58 15.70 -0.93
CA THR A 402 -4.02 16.03 -0.87
C THR A 402 -4.50 16.62 -2.18
N LEU A 403 -3.71 17.51 -2.81
CA LEU A 403 -4.07 18.08 -4.10
C LEU A 403 -4.13 17.00 -5.19
N THR A 404 -3.18 16.07 -5.22
CA THR A 404 -3.23 14.92 -6.14
C THR A 404 -4.48 14.07 -5.92
N ALA A 405 -4.83 13.77 -4.66
CA ALA A 405 -6.05 13.04 -4.32
C ALA A 405 -7.32 13.78 -4.74
N MET A 406 -7.41 15.08 -4.42
CA MET A 406 -8.60 15.88 -4.69
C MET A 406 -8.79 16.16 -6.18
N LEU A 407 -7.73 16.57 -6.87
CA LEU A 407 -7.85 17.03 -8.25
C LEU A 407 -7.97 15.83 -9.19
N VAL A 408 -7.13 14.81 -9.01
CA VAL A 408 -7.00 13.71 -9.96
C VAL A 408 -7.67 12.42 -9.47
N GLY A 409 -7.88 12.24 -8.15
CA GLY A 409 -8.49 11.03 -7.61
C GLY A 409 -7.49 9.91 -7.32
N ILE A 410 -6.20 10.25 -7.16
CA ILE A 410 -5.12 9.32 -6.81
C ILE A 410 -4.77 9.53 -5.34
N THR A 411 -5.19 8.58 -4.49
CA THR A 411 -5.20 8.73 -3.03
C THR A 411 -4.02 8.10 -2.34
N GLU A 412 -3.32 7.18 -3.00
CA GLU A 412 -2.19 6.42 -2.49
C GLU A 412 -1.10 7.29 -1.85
N PRO A 413 -0.68 8.44 -2.43
CA PRO A 413 0.34 9.29 -1.82
C PRO A 413 -0.06 9.83 -0.45
N LEU A 414 -1.36 9.98 -0.18
CA LEU A 414 -1.90 10.40 1.10
C LEU A 414 -2.21 9.19 2.00
N GLU A 415 -2.97 8.20 1.50
CA GLU A 415 -3.42 7.04 2.26
C GLU A 415 -2.26 6.24 2.84
N PHE A 416 -1.15 6.13 2.10
CA PHE A 416 0.01 5.36 2.52
C PHE A 416 0.79 6.03 3.66
N THR A 417 0.56 7.32 3.90
CA THR A 417 1.18 8.04 5.04
C THR A 417 0.63 7.59 6.39
N PHE A 418 -0.54 6.94 6.44
CA PHE A 418 -1.12 6.43 7.68
C PHE A 418 -1.52 4.95 7.63
N LEU A 419 -1.75 4.36 6.44
CA LEU A 419 -2.11 2.95 6.26
C LEU A 419 -1.16 2.01 7.01
N PHE A 420 0.15 2.17 6.81
CA PHE A 420 1.17 1.31 7.41
C PHE A 420 1.54 1.70 8.85
N ILE A 421 1.06 2.85 9.32
CA ILE A 421 1.24 3.31 10.70
C ILE A 421 0.11 2.78 11.58
N SER A 422 -1.12 2.86 11.08
CA SER A 422 -2.32 2.41 11.77
C SER A 422 -3.33 1.83 10.77
N PRO A 423 -3.37 0.48 10.65
CA PRO A 423 -4.43 -0.19 9.89
C PRO A 423 -5.84 0.18 10.37
N LEU A 424 -5.99 0.55 11.64
CA LEU A 424 -7.26 1.03 12.20
C LEU A 424 -7.73 2.34 11.55
N LEU A 425 -6.85 3.32 11.34
CA LEU A 425 -7.23 4.57 10.66
C LEU A 425 -7.70 4.30 9.23
N PHE A 426 -7.09 3.32 8.56
CA PHE A 426 -7.50 2.92 7.22
C PHE A 426 -8.84 2.19 7.20
N ALA A 427 -9.12 1.32 8.17
CA ALA A 427 -10.44 0.71 8.30
C ALA A 427 -11.53 1.76 8.58
N VAL A 428 -11.26 2.74 9.45
CA VAL A 428 -12.17 3.85 9.73
C VAL A 428 -12.38 4.71 8.48
N HIS A 429 -11.32 4.97 7.72
CA HIS A 429 -11.43 5.65 6.42
C HIS A 429 -12.39 4.94 5.47
N ALA A 430 -12.25 3.61 5.31
CA ALA A 430 -13.13 2.82 4.45
C ALA A 430 -14.60 2.88 4.88
N VAL A 431 -14.87 2.82 6.19
CA VAL A 431 -16.23 2.95 6.75
C VAL A 431 -16.81 4.34 6.50
N LEU A 432 -16.02 5.40 6.74
CA LEU A 432 -16.47 6.78 6.51
C LEU A 432 -16.72 7.04 5.02
N ALA A 433 -15.87 6.53 4.14
CA ALA A 433 -16.03 6.65 2.68
C ALA A 433 -17.32 5.98 2.22
N ALA A 434 -17.54 4.73 2.64
CA ALA A 434 -18.76 3.99 2.34
C ALA A 434 -20.01 4.70 2.83
N SER A 435 -19.95 5.22 4.05
CA SER A 435 -21.06 5.95 4.65
C SER A 435 -21.34 7.26 3.90
N MET A 436 -20.31 7.98 3.46
CA MET A 436 -20.47 9.19 2.68
C MET A 436 -21.14 8.94 1.34
N SER A 437 -20.61 8.00 0.54
CA SER A 437 -21.20 7.63 -0.76
C SER A 437 -22.65 7.19 -0.60
N THR A 438 -22.95 6.44 0.46
CA THR A 438 -24.31 5.97 0.73
C THR A 438 -25.26 7.09 1.12
N VAL A 439 -24.82 8.02 1.98
CA VAL A 439 -25.62 9.20 2.34
C VAL A 439 -25.85 10.07 1.11
N MET A 440 -24.82 10.34 0.31
CA MET A 440 -24.96 11.03 -0.98
C MET A 440 -26.00 10.36 -1.88
N TYR A 441 -25.89 9.04 -2.05
CA TYR A 441 -26.83 8.26 -2.84
C TYR A 441 -28.27 8.34 -2.31
N LEU A 442 -28.47 8.24 -0.99
CA LEU A 442 -29.79 8.34 -0.36
C LEU A 442 -30.43 9.71 -0.60
N PHE A 443 -29.64 10.77 -0.61
CA PHE A 443 -30.07 12.15 -0.89
C PHE A 443 -30.13 12.50 -2.38
N GLY A 444 -30.07 11.51 -3.28
CA GLY A 444 -30.32 11.72 -4.71
C GLY A 444 -29.07 11.98 -5.54
N VAL A 445 -27.88 12.01 -4.94
CA VAL A 445 -26.63 12.20 -5.69
C VAL A 445 -26.30 10.91 -6.44
N VAL A 446 -26.17 11.02 -7.77
CA VAL A 446 -25.67 9.98 -8.66
C VAL A 446 -24.85 10.63 -9.77
N GLY A 447 -23.96 9.88 -10.39
CA GLY A 447 -23.21 10.33 -11.55
C GLY A 447 -21.86 9.68 -11.64
N ASN A 448 -21.10 9.99 -12.68
CA ASN A 448 -19.77 9.44 -12.85
C ASN A 448 -18.73 10.24 -12.05
N MET A 449 -18.59 9.95 -10.74
CA MET A 449 -17.78 10.71 -9.78
C MET A 449 -16.72 9.82 -9.10
N GLY A 450 -16.17 8.84 -9.82
CA GLY A 450 -15.19 7.88 -9.29
C GLY A 450 -13.76 8.44 -9.21
N GLY A 451 -13.47 9.42 -10.06
CA GLY A 451 -12.20 10.13 -10.16
C GLY A 451 -12.10 11.36 -9.27
N GLY A 452 -11.16 12.24 -9.60
CA GLY A 452 -10.96 13.52 -8.90
C GLY A 452 -11.85 14.65 -9.41
N LEU A 453 -11.67 15.82 -8.81
CA LEU A 453 -12.45 17.02 -9.08
C LEU A 453 -12.31 17.48 -10.53
N ILE A 454 -11.10 17.53 -11.08
CA ILE A 454 -10.87 18.01 -12.46
C ILE A 454 -10.98 16.90 -13.49
N ASP A 455 -10.83 15.64 -13.07
CA ASP A 455 -10.90 14.47 -13.93
C ASP A 455 -12.35 14.10 -14.27
N GLN A 456 -13.22 13.98 -13.25
CA GLN A 456 -14.58 13.48 -13.44
C GLN A 456 -15.67 14.41 -12.88
N VAL A 457 -15.51 14.93 -11.67
CA VAL A 457 -16.61 15.65 -11.00
C VAL A 457 -16.98 16.95 -11.73
N LEU A 458 -16.01 17.81 -12.03
CA LEU A 458 -16.27 19.06 -12.76
C LEU A 458 -16.73 18.82 -14.21
N PRO A 459 -15.94 18.14 -15.05
CA PRO A 459 -16.24 18.10 -16.48
C PRO A 459 -17.37 17.13 -16.86
N GLN A 460 -17.58 16.06 -16.10
CA GLN A 460 -18.59 15.05 -16.45
C GLN A 460 -19.88 15.17 -15.64
N ASN A 461 -19.90 15.96 -14.56
CA ASN A 461 -21.10 16.10 -13.73
C ASN A 461 -21.44 17.56 -13.54
N TRP A 462 -20.63 18.34 -12.83
CA TRP A 462 -21.04 19.66 -12.37
C TRP A 462 -21.40 20.60 -13.51
N ILE A 463 -20.48 20.80 -14.45
CA ILE A 463 -20.70 21.77 -15.52
C ILE A 463 -21.81 21.35 -16.48
N PRO A 464 -21.80 20.12 -17.05
CA PRO A 464 -22.85 19.74 -17.99
C PRO A 464 -24.22 19.59 -17.30
N MET A 465 -24.29 19.28 -16.01
CA MET A 465 -25.56 19.08 -15.30
C MET A 465 -26.09 20.34 -14.62
N PHE A 466 -25.34 21.46 -14.60
CA PHE A 466 -25.67 22.62 -13.78
C PHE A 466 -27.05 23.22 -14.07
N SER A 467 -27.48 23.25 -15.34
CA SER A 467 -28.73 23.90 -15.74
C SER A 467 -29.97 23.27 -15.12
N ASN A 468 -30.00 21.94 -14.99
CA ASN A 468 -31.18 21.20 -14.53
C ASN A 468 -30.98 20.45 -13.20
N HIS A 469 -29.72 20.24 -12.75
CA HIS A 469 -29.40 19.42 -11.57
C HIS A 469 -28.46 20.13 -10.58
N ALA A 470 -28.48 21.46 -10.53
CA ALA A 470 -27.67 22.23 -9.57
C ALA A 470 -27.95 21.86 -8.11
N ASP A 471 -29.19 21.47 -7.79
CA ASP A 471 -29.60 21.01 -6.47
C ASP A 471 -28.87 19.73 -6.02
N MET A 472 -28.69 18.76 -6.93
CA MET A 472 -27.91 17.55 -6.68
C MET A 472 -26.46 17.89 -6.38
N MET A 473 -25.87 18.83 -7.13
CA MET A 473 -24.49 19.26 -6.95
C MET A 473 -24.28 19.98 -5.61
N LEU A 474 -25.20 20.87 -5.24
CA LEU A 474 -25.19 21.53 -3.94
C LEU A 474 -25.35 20.51 -2.80
N THR A 475 -26.19 19.49 -2.99
CA THR A 475 -26.37 18.39 -2.05
C THR A 475 -25.08 17.58 -1.88
N GLN A 476 -24.39 17.25 -2.97
CA GLN A 476 -23.08 16.59 -2.95
C GLN A 476 -22.06 17.43 -2.16
N ILE A 477 -21.93 18.73 -2.46
CA ILE A 477 -20.97 19.62 -1.79
C ILE A 477 -21.29 19.71 -0.29
N ALA A 478 -22.56 19.90 0.08
CA ALA A 478 -22.97 20.00 1.46
C ALA A 478 -22.63 18.74 2.26
N ILE A 479 -23.02 17.56 1.76
CA ILE A 479 -22.71 16.28 2.40
C ILE A 479 -21.19 16.06 2.45
N GLY A 480 -20.48 16.36 1.36
CA GLY A 480 -19.03 16.27 1.28
C GLY A 480 -18.33 17.09 2.36
N LEU A 481 -18.69 18.37 2.52
CA LEU A 481 -18.12 19.24 3.55
C LEU A 481 -18.46 18.78 4.97
N CYS A 482 -19.68 18.28 5.21
CA CYS A 482 -20.05 17.66 6.48
C CYS A 482 -19.14 16.45 6.78
N PHE A 483 -18.86 15.62 5.78
CA PHE A 483 -17.94 14.50 5.93
C PHE A 483 -16.49 14.96 6.09
N THR A 484 -16.02 16.03 5.43
CA THR A 484 -14.70 16.61 5.69
C THR A 484 -14.53 16.97 7.17
N LEU A 485 -15.55 17.59 7.78
CA LEU A 485 -15.54 17.87 9.22
C LEU A 485 -15.57 16.58 10.05
N LEU A 486 -16.39 15.61 9.68
CA LEU A 486 -16.47 14.32 10.37
C LEU A 486 -15.13 13.58 10.34
N TYR A 487 -14.51 13.48 9.17
CA TYR A 487 -13.17 12.93 8.98
C TYR A 487 -12.16 13.64 9.89
N PHE A 488 -12.16 14.99 9.88
CA PHE A 488 -11.27 15.76 10.73
C PHE A 488 -11.42 15.41 12.21
N VAL A 489 -12.66 15.42 12.73
CA VAL A 489 -12.95 15.14 14.14
C VAL A 489 -12.59 13.71 14.50
N VAL A 490 -13.01 12.72 13.70
CA VAL A 490 -12.77 11.30 13.97
C VAL A 490 -11.28 10.98 13.92
N PHE A 491 -10.58 11.38 12.85
CA PHE A 491 -9.14 11.13 12.72
C PHE A 491 -8.37 11.80 13.85
N ARG A 492 -8.63 13.08 14.11
CA ARG A 492 -7.95 13.81 15.18
C ARG A 492 -8.16 13.13 16.53
N THR A 493 -9.39 12.70 16.82
CA THR A 493 -9.72 12.02 18.08
C THR A 493 -8.96 10.70 18.19
N LEU A 494 -8.98 9.86 17.16
CA LEU A 494 -8.26 8.57 17.17
C LEU A 494 -6.75 8.75 17.28
N ILE A 495 -6.18 9.69 16.52
CA ILE A 495 -4.75 10.01 16.55
C ILE A 495 -4.32 10.40 17.97
N LEU A 496 -5.05 11.32 18.63
CA LEU A 496 -4.72 11.79 19.98
C LEU A 496 -5.03 10.75 21.06
N GLN A 497 -6.18 10.08 20.98
CA GLN A 497 -6.63 9.13 21.99
C GLN A 497 -5.75 7.87 22.05
N PHE A 498 -5.29 7.38 20.90
CA PHE A 498 -4.44 6.19 20.79
C PHE A 498 -2.95 6.53 20.62
N ASN A 499 -2.60 7.82 20.71
CA ASN A 499 -1.24 8.32 20.49
C ASN A 499 -0.56 7.76 19.22
N MET A 500 -1.28 7.77 18.10
CA MET A 500 -0.78 7.21 16.84
C MET A 500 0.35 8.08 16.26
N CYS A 501 1.48 7.47 15.91
CA CYS A 501 2.67 8.17 15.39
C CYS A 501 2.54 8.59 13.92
N THR A 502 1.51 9.39 13.60
CA THR A 502 1.36 10.00 12.27
C THR A 502 2.52 10.96 11.95
N PRO A 503 2.80 11.26 10.66
CA PRO A 503 3.87 12.17 10.26
C PRO A 503 3.90 13.47 11.08
N GLY A 504 5.07 13.78 11.65
CA GLY A 504 5.30 14.97 12.47
C GLY A 504 4.88 14.87 13.94
N ARG A 505 4.43 13.70 14.43
CA ARG A 505 4.16 13.42 15.85
C ARG A 505 5.28 12.65 16.57
N GLU A 506 6.44 12.54 15.95
CA GLU A 506 7.60 11.87 16.54
C GLU A 506 8.22 12.79 17.61
N ASP A 507 8.49 12.24 18.81
CA ASP A 507 9.19 12.94 19.89
C ASP A 507 10.66 13.14 19.52
N ALA A 508 10.93 14.17 18.72
CA ALA A 508 12.27 14.67 18.48
C ALA A 508 12.25 16.19 18.62
N GLU A 509 12.88 16.71 19.67
CA GLU A 509 13.24 18.13 19.78
C GLU A 509 14.15 18.49 18.59
N VAL A 510 13.56 18.99 17.51
CA VAL A 510 14.30 19.58 16.40
C VAL A 510 14.36 21.07 16.66
N LYS A 511 15.41 21.54 17.34
CA LYS A 511 15.76 22.97 17.37
C LYS A 511 16.06 23.41 15.94
N LEU A 512 15.22 24.31 15.43
CA LEU A 512 15.41 24.97 14.14
C LEU A 512 16.45 26.08 14.30
N TYR A 513 17.61 25.92 13.69
CA TYR A 513 18.51 27.04 13.45
C TYR A 513 17.92 27.94 12.37
N SER A 514 17.92 29.25 12.61
CA SER A 514 17.45 30.26 11.67
C SER A 514 18.35 30.34 10.41
N LYS A 515 17.82 30.86 9.29
CA LYS A 515 18.60 31.11 8.06
C LYS A 515 19.87 31.95 8.29
N ALA A 516 19.93 32.73 9.37
CA ALA A 516 21.11 33.50 9.77
C ALA A 516 22.17 32.61 10.43
N GLU A 517 21.77 31.68 11.30
CA GLU A 517 22.66 30.70 11.94
C GLU A 517 23.19 29.66 10.93
N TYR A 518 22.38 29.28 9.94
CA TYR A 518 22.80 28.41 8.82
C TYR A 518 23.88 29.05 7.92
N LYS A 519 23.89 30.39 7.80
CA LYS A 519 24.92 31.13 7.05
C LYS A 519 26.19 31.35 7.89
N ALA A 520 26.06 31.51 9.21
CA ALA A 520 27.20 31.62 10.12
C ALA A 520 27.99 30.31 10.26
N SER A 521 27.33 29.14 10.13
CA SER A 521 27.99 27.83 10.18
C SER A 521 28.68 27.41 8.86
N ARG A 522 28.53 28.20 7.78
CA ARG A 522 29.29 28.07 6.53
C ARG A 522 30.29 29.23 6.40
N GLY A 523 31.22 29.32 7.34
CA GLY A 523 32.49 29.99 7.10
C GLY A 523 33.26 29.20 6.03
N GLN A 524 33.43 29.82 4.86
CA GLN A 524 34.41 29.53 3.79
C GLN A 524 34.81 28.06 3.53
N THR A 525 34.42 27.53 2.36
CA THR A 525 35.38 27.17 1.30
C THR A 525 34.65 26.80 0.00
N THR A 526 35.27 27.27 -1.07
CA THR A 526 35.02 27.07 -2.50
C THR A 526 35.09 25.60 -2.96
N ALA A 527 34.25 25.30 -3.96
CA ALA A 527 34.38 24.32 -5.05
C ALA A 527 34.66 22.82 -4.78
N ALA A 528 33.84 22.00 -5.47
CA ALA A 528 33.91 20.54 -5.74
C ALA A 528 33.64 19.56 -4.58
N GLU A 529 32.65 18.64 -4.75
CA GLU A 529 32.84 17.17 -4.72
C GLU A 529 31.52 16.35 -4.58
N PRO A 530 31.44 15.12 -5.15
CA PRO A 530 30.39 14.11 -4.93
C PRO A 530 30.54 13.25 -3.64
N LYS A 531 31.40 13.63 -2.68
CA LYS A 531 31.78 12.76 -1.55
C LYS A 531 30.82 12.72 -0.35
N LYS A 532 29.94 13.71 -0.24
CA LYS A 532 29.23 13.98 1.02
C LYS A 532 28.19 12.92 1.43
N GLU A 533 27.62 12.19 0.48
CA GLU A 533 26.64 11.13 0.75
C GLU A 533 27.29 9.80 1.16
N LEU A 534 28.44 9.47 0.56
CA LEU A 534 29.22 8.26 0.89
C LEU A 534 29.73 8.31 2.34
N ASP A 535 30.12 9.49 2.79
CA ASP A 535 30.51 9.74 4.19
C ASP A 535 29.34 9.54 5.16
N GLN A 536 28.10 9.82 4.71
CA GLN A 536 26.90 9.62 5.51
C GLN A 536 26.57 8.13 5.69
N ALA A 537 26.61 7.36 4.59
CA ALA A 537 26.37 5.92 4.63
C ALA A 537 27.42 5.20 5.50
N ALA A 538 28.71 5.51 5.31
CA ALA A 538 29.79 4.93 6.09
C ALA A 538 29.69 5.29 7.58
N GLY A 539 29.37 6.55 7.89
CA GLY A 539 29.17 7.00 9.27
C GLY A 539 27.99 6.30 9.94
N ILE A 540 26.86 6.13 9.24
CA ILE A 540 25.69 5.42 9.78
C ILE A 540 26.02 3.95 10.01
N LEU A 541 26.74 3.30 9.10
CA LEU A 541 27.18 1.91 9.26
C LEU A 541 28.05 1.73 10.51
N GLN A 542 28.98 2.67 10.75
CA GLN A 542 29.82 2.65 11.94
C GLN A 542 29.01 2.90 13.21
N ALA A 543 28.06 3.85 13.17
CA ALA A 543 27.18 4.13 14.30
C ALA A 543 26.26 2.96 14.66
N LEU A 544 25.99 2.04 13.72
CA LEU A 544 25.24 0.81 13.96
C LEU A 544 26.07 -0.32 14.60
N GLY A 545 27.36 -0.12 14.86
CA GLY A 545 28.26 -1.16 15.34
C GLY A 545 28.92 -1.97 14.21
N GLY A 546 28.87 -1.48 12.98
CA GLY A 546 29.49 -2.11 11.81
C GLY A 546 28.64 -3.20 11.15
N VAL A 547 29.16 -3.77 10.06
CA VAL A 547 28.44 -4.73 9.20
C VAL A 547 28.01 -5.98 9.98
N GLY A 548 28.87 -6.50 10.85
CA GLY A 548 28.60 -7.72 11.63
C GLY A 548 27.46 -7.59 12.64
N ASN A 549 27.06 -6.36 13.01
CA ASN A 549 25.94 -6.13 13.92
C ASN A 549 24.59 -6.02 13.18
N ILE A 550 24.57 -5.92 11.85
CA ILE A 550 23.34 -5.75 11.08
C ILE A 550 22.76 -7.12 10.69
N SER A 551 21.64 -7.47 11.29
CA SER A 551 20.88 -8.68 10.92
C SER A 551 20.09 -8.49 9.64
N SER A 552 19.41 -7.36 9.51
CA SER A 552 18.75 -6.98 8.26
C SER A 552 18.58 -5.46 8.19
N ILE A 553 18.60 -4.94 6.97
CA ILE A 553 18.35 -3.54 6.70
C ILE A 553 17.23 -3.43 5.65
N ASN A 554 16.31 -2.50 5.87
CA ASN A 554 15.21 -2.14 4.98
C ASN A 554 14.99 -0.61 5.01
N ASN A 555 14.16 -0.08 4.13
CA ASN A 555 13.72 1.31 4.22
C ASN A 555 12.25 1.47 3.82
N CYS A 556 11.60 2.48 4.40
CA CYS A 556 10.33 3.02 3.88
C CYS A 556 10.59 4.35 3.15
N ALA A 557 9.56 5.18 2.94
CA ALA A 557 9.70 6.47 2.25
C ALA A 557 10.69 7.45 2.91
N THR A 558 10.85 7.41 4.23
CA THR A 558 11.66 8.39 4.96
C THR A 558 12.60 7.80 6.01
N ARG A 559 12.59 6.49 6.25
CA ARG A 559 13.34 5.87 7.35
C ARG A 559 14.06 4.59 6.91
N LEU A 560 15.29 4.42 7.38
CA LEU A 560 15.95 3.13 7.44
C LEU A 560 15.33 2.34 8.59
N ARG A 561 15.04 1.06 8.37
CA ARG A 561 14.56 0.10 9.36
C ARG A 561 15.58 -1.02 9.44
N ILE A 562 16.28 -1.10 10.56
CA ILE A 562 17.42 -1.98 10.72
C ILE A 562 17.13 -2.89 11.90
N ALA A 563 17.25 -4.20 11.70
CA ALA A 563 17.32 -5.17 12.78
C ALA A 563 18.79 -5.46 13.06
N LEU A 564 19.18 -5.41 14.32
CA LEU A 564 20.54 -5.63 14.77
C LEU A 564 20.65 -6.97 15.49
N HIS A 565 21.88 -7.48 15.61
CA HIS A 565 22.19 -8.62 16.46
C HIS A 565 22.31 -8.20 17.92
N ASP A 566 22.81 -6.98 18.18
CA ASP A 566 23.01 -6.43 19.50
C ASP A 566 22.84 -4.90 19.49
N MET A 567 21.78 -4.41 20.13
CA MET A 567 21.50 -2.99 20.24
C MET A 567 22.59 -2.23 21.02
N SER A 568 23.32 -2.90 21.93
CA SER A 568 24.31 -2.24 22.79
C SER A 568 25.57 -1.78 22.06
N GLN A 569 25.82 -2.31 20.86
CA GLN A 569 26.98 -1.94 20.02
C GLN A 569 26.73 -0.69 19.16
N THR A 570 25.54 -0.10 19.25
CA THR A 570 25.21 1.12 18.52
C THR A 570 25.62 2.37 19.30
N LEU A 571 25.97 3.43 18.58
CA LEU A 571 26.29 4.75 19.16
C LEU A 571 25.02 5.52 19.55
N ASP A 572 25.21 6.63 20.27
CA ASP A 572 24.11 7.50 20.71
C ASP A 572 23.34 8.13 19.53
N ASP A 573 22.07 8.43 19.76
CA ASP A 573 21.16 9.03 18.77
C ASP A 573 21.68 10.38 18.23
N GLU A 574 22.45 11.11 19.03
CA GLU A 574 23.10 12.36 18.62
C GLU A 574 24.14 12.17 17.53
N VAL A 575 24.80 11.00 17.47
CA VAL A 575 25.77 10.67 16.40
C VAL A 575 25.01 10.48 15.08
N PHE A 576 23.90 9.74 15.10
CA PHE A 576 23.06 9.58 13.93
C PHE A 576 22.49 10.92 13.43
N LYS A 577 22.08 11.82 14.34
CA LYS A 577 21.61 13.16 13.96
C LYS A 577 22.71 14.01 13.31
N LYS A 578 23.95 13.95 13.82
CA LYS A 578 25.12 14.60 13.18
C LYS A 578 25.40 14.04 11.79
N LEU A 579 25.11 12.76 11.58
CA LEU A 579 25.16 12.07 10.30
C LEU A 579 23.89 12.30 9.46
N GLY A 580 23.11 13.36 9.72
CA GLY A 580 21.97 13.76 8.89
C GLY A 580 20.67 13.01 9.16
N ALA A 581 20.58 12.23 10.24
CA ALA A 581 19.29 11.71 10.69
C ALA A 581 18.43 12.82 11.32
N HIS A 582 17.15 12.84 10.98
CA HIS A 582 16.12 13.69 11.58
C HIS A 582 15.63 13.13 12.92
N GLY A 583 15.83 11.83 13.16
CA GLY A 583 15.42 11.13 14.38
C GLY A 583 15.88 9.68 14.38
N VAL A 584 15.92 9.08 15.56
CA VAL A 584 16.24 7.66 15.77
C VAL A 584 15.20 7.06 16.72
N PHE A 585 14.68 5.89 16.37
CA PHE A 585 13.73 5.15 17.21
C PHE A 585 14.28 3.76 17.49
N ARG A 586 14.22 3.33 18.75
CA ARG A 586 14.76 2.03 19.21
C ARG A 586 13.66 1.22 19.86
N SER A 587 13.56 -0.07 19.51
CA SER A 587 12.58 -1.00 20.06
C SER A 587 13.14 -2.42 20.03
N GLY A 588 13.58 -2.93 21.19
CA GLY A 588 14.31 -4.21 21.26
C GLY A 588 15.58 -4.16 20.42
N ASP A 589 15.75 -5.12 19.52
CA ASP A 589 16.88 -5.19 18.59
C ASP A 589 16.64 -4.43 17.27
N ALA A 590 15.51 -3.72 17.14
CA ALA A 590 15.19 -2.91 15.96
C ALA A 590 15.49 -1.43 16.19
N ILE A 591 16.20 -0.82 15.24
CA ILE A 591 16.47 0.62 15.17
C ILE A 591 15.90 1.20 13.87
N GLN A 592 15.21 2.33 13.96
CA GLN A 592 14.78 3.10 12.79
C GLN A 592 15.51 4.43 12.76
N VAL A 593 16.20 4.72 11.66
CA VAL A 593 16.92 5.97 11.46
C VAL A 593 16.17 6.79 10.42
N ILE A 594 15.68 7.97 10.80
CA ILE A 594 14.82 8.82 9.99
C ILE A 594 15.71 9.74 9.16
N ILE A 595 15.68 9.61 7.84
CA ILE A 595 16.61 10.29 6.93
C ILE A 595 15.87 11.30 6.04
N GLY A 596 14.63 10.99 5.63
CA GLY A 596 13.85 11.76 4.67
C GLY A 596 13.80 11.09 3.29
N LEU A 597 13.35 11.83 2.28
CA LEU A 597 12.97 11.27 0.96
C LEU A 597 14.12 10.64 0.16
N HIS A 598 15.37 10.89 0.54
CA HIS A 598 16.57 10.31 -0.10
C HIS A 598 17.02 8.98 0.56
N VAL A 599 16.22 8.41 1.47
CA VAL A 599 16.60 7.22 2.23
C VAL A 599 16.86 5.99 1.36
N SER A 600 16.21 5.87 0.20
CA SER A 600 16.47 4.76 -0.75
C SER A 600 17.88 4.84 -1.34
N GLN A 601 18.38 6.04 -1.65
CA GLN A 601 19.74 6.24 -2.18
C GLN A 601 20.79 5.92 -1.11
N LEU A 602 20.55 6.38 0.12
CA LEU A 602 21.40 6.05 1.26
C LEU A 602 21.41 4.55 1.55
N ARG A 603 20.27 3.87 1.37
CA ARG A 603 20.17 2.41 1.51
C ARG A 603 21.04 1.68 0.48
N GLU A 604 21.00 2.08 -0.79
CA GLU A 604 21.83 1.48 -1.83
C GLU A 604 23.33 1.63 -1.52
N GLN A 605 23.73 2.78 -0.98
CA GLN A 605 25.11 3.02 -0.56
C GLN A 605 25.51 2.15 0.63
N LEU A 606 24.64 1.98 1.62
CA LEU A 606 24.86 1.05 2.74
C LEU A 606 24.98 -0.40 2.26
N ASP A 607 24.12 -0.84 1.34
CA ASP A 607 24.22 -2.18 0.74
C ASP A 607 25.55 -2.35 0.00
N SER A 608 26.00 -1.33 -0.74
CA SER A 608 27.31 -1.33 -1.41
C SER A 608 28.48 -1.48 -0.42
N LEU A 609 28.45 -0.76 0.71
CA LEU A 609 29.47 -0.83 1.77
C LEU A 609 29.45 -2.18 2.50
N ILE A 610 28.28 -2.74 2.74
CA ILE A 610 28.13 -4.07 3.36
C ILE A 610 28.70 -5.15 2.42
N ASN A 611 28.36 -5.08 1.13
CA ASN A 611 28.82 -6.04 0.13
C ASN A 611 30.33 -5.93 -0.13
N SER A 612 30.91 -4.72 -0.11
CA SER A 612 32.36 -4.54 -0.27
C SER A 612 33.15 -5.07 0.92
N HIS A 613 32.66 -4.89 2.16
CA HIS A 613 33.25 -5.50 3.36
C HIS A 613 33.21 -7.03 3.34
N GLN A 614 32.08 -7.63 2.94
CA GLN A 614 31.96 -9.08 2.80
C GLN A 614 32.87 -9.66 1.70
N SER A 615 33.12 -8.89 0.64
CA SER A 615 34.05 -9.28 -0.42
C SER A 615 35.50 -9.25 0.07
N ALA A 616 35.89 -8.26 0.89
CA ALA A 616 37.24 -8.15 1.44
C ALA A 616 37.54 -9.22 2.51
N GLU A 617 36.59 -9.56 3.39
CA GLU A 617 36.73 -10.68 4.33
C GLU A 617 36.86 -12.03 3.62
N ASN A 618 36.08 -12.26 2.57
CA ASN A 618 36.18 -13.50 1.80
C ASN A 618 37.52 -13.65 1.07
N VAL A 619 38.13 -12.56 0.59
CA VAL A 619 39.49 -12.55 0.00
C VAL A 619 40.56 -12.80 1.07
N ALA A 620 40.45 -12.16 2.23
CA ALA A 620 41.40 -12.37 3.34
C ALA A 620 41.38 -13.82 3.87
N ILE A 621 40.22 -14.46 3.89
CA ILE A 621 40.08 -15.88 4.28
C ILE A 621 40.63 -16.83 3.19
N THR A 622 40.59 -16.44 1.91
CA THR A 622 41.18 -17.26 0.82
C THR A 622 42.68 -17.10 0.66
N GLU A 623 43.29 -16.01 1.13
CA GLU A 623 44.75 -15.85 1.19
C GLU A 623 45.37 -16.45 2.47
N ALA A 624 44.55 -16.74 3.49
CA ALA A 624 44.97 -17.34 4.76
C ALA A 624 44.80 -18.87 4.83
N VAL A 625 44.31 -19.52 3.75
CA VAL A 625 44.25 -20.97 3.54
C VAL A 625 45.25 -21.34 2.47
#